data_AF-F4HMU7-F1
#
_entry.id   AF-F4HMU7-F1
#
_cell.length_a   1.000
_cell.length_b   1.000
_cell.length_c   1.000
_cell.angle_alpha   90.00
_cell.angle_beta   90.00
_cell.angle_gamma   90.00
#
_symmetry.space_group_name_H-M   'P 1'
#
loop_
_entity.id
_entity.type
_entity.pdbx_description
1 polymer ?
#
loop_
_entity_poly.entity_id
_entity_poly.type
_entity_poly.pdbx_seq_one_letter_code
_entity_poly.pdbx_strand_id
1 'polypeptide(L)'
;MTKTPTEHLQISDFSLYSIGIILFRQKKYTVFSDFVEDVLLEGGVTLLRLSPFDFGSVINAAERFNLDFDDAYQYTLARKYNLKIVSFDSDFDKTYIGRLLPAQALRR
;
A
#
# COMPACT_ATOMS: atom_id res chain seq x y z
N MET A 1 -23.75 0.95 -9.68
CA MET A 1 -22.63 1.35 -8.82
C MET A 1 -21.37 0.78 -9.44
N THR A 2 -20.54 1.63 -10.04
CA THR A 2 -19.29 1.21 -10.71
C THR A 2 -18.22 1.06 -9.65
N LYS A 3 -17.71 -0.17 -9.48
CA LYS A 3 -16.56 -0.48 -8.63
C LYS A 3 -15.29 -0.04 -9.36
N THR A 4 -14.28 0.44 -8.65
CA THR A 4 -12.94 0.60 -9.21
C THR A 4 -12.46 -0.76 -9.74
N PRO A 5 -12.10 -0.87 -11.03
CA PRO A 5 -11.56 -2.12 -11.59
C PRO A 5 -10.28 -2.55 -10.87
N THR A 6 -10.10 -3.84 -10.64
CA THR A 6 -8.99 -4.37 -9.83
C THR A 6 -7.63 -4.10 -10.49
N GLU A 7 -7.58 -4.02 -11.82
CA GLU A 7 -6.41 -3.64 -12.61
C GLU A 7 -5.92 -2.21 -12.34
N HIS A 8 -6.74 -1.36 -11.71
CA HIS A 8 -6.35 -0.03 -11.26
C HIS A 8 -5.88 0.00 -9.80
N LEU A 9 -5.88 -1.13 -9.10
CA LEU A 9 -5.38 -1.24 -7.74
C LEU A 9 -3.91 -1.64 -7.75
N GLN A 10 -3.15 -1.03 -6.83
CA GLN A 10 -1.75 -1.34 -6.62
C GLN A 10 -1.52 -1.64 -5.14
N ILE A 11 -0.54 -2.49 -4.88
CA ILE A 11 -0.05 -2.80 -3.53
C ILE A 11 1.47 -2.71 -3.52
N SER A 12 2.04 -2.28 -2.40
CA SER A 12 3.49 -2.25 -2.26
C SER A 12 4.06 -3.64 -1.93
N ASP A 13 5.28 -3.91 -2.37
CA ASP A 13 6.07 -5.06 -1.92
C ASP A 13 6.23 -5.07 -0.39
N PHE A 14 6.41 -3.90 0.21
CA PHE A 14 6.44 -3.75 1.66
C PHE A 14 5.15 -4.29 2.32
N SER A 15 3.96 -3.96 1.79
CA SER A 15 2.70 -4.47 2.30
C SER A 15 2.59 -5.99 2.14
N LEU A 16 3.03 -6.54 1.00
CA LEU A 16 3.09 -7.98 0.78
C LEU A 16 4.00 -8.67 1.81
N TYR A 17 5.19 -8.12 2.07
CA TYR A 17 6.12 -8.67 3.06
C TYR A 17 5.55 -8.57 4.48
N SER A 18 4.93 -7.45 4.84
CA SER A 18 4.28 -7.27 6.14
C SER A 18 3.16 -8.27 6.37
N ILE A 19 2.30 -8.51 5.37
CA ILE A 19 1.26 -9.54 5.41
C ILE A 19 1.89 -10.93 5.57
N GLY A 20 2.93 -11.25 4.78
CA GLY A 20 3.66 -12.51 4.85
C GLY A 20 4.27 -12.76 6.23
N ILE A 21 4.98 -11.78 6.80
CA ILE A 21 5.58 -11.86 8.14
C ILE A 21 4.50 -12.17 9.19
N ILE A 22 3.35 -11.50 9.14
CA ILE A 22 2.25 -11.71 10.09
C ILE A 22 1.67 -13.13 9.95
N LEU A 23 1.35 -13.56 8.73
CA LEU A 23 0.71 -14.85 8.48
C LEU A 23 1.66 -16.03 8.77
N PHE A 24 2.95 -15.90 8.44
CA PHE A 24 3.95 -16.93 8.74
C PHE A 24 4.17 -17.10 10.24
N ARG A 25 4.23 -15.99 11.01
CA ARG A 25 4.28 -16.03 12.48
C ARG A 25 3.07 -16.74 13.09
N GLN A 26 1.92 -16.64 12.43
CA GLN A 26 0.68 -17.33 12.82
C GLN A 26 0.55 -18.75 12.21
N LYS A 27 1.56 -19.24 11.47
CA LYS A 27 1.54 -20.52 10.74
C LYS A 27 0.39 -20.66 9.74
N LYS A 28 -0.15 -19.53 9.25
CA LYS A 28 -1.27 -19.48 8.29
C LYS A 28 -0.76 -19.50 6.85
N TYR A 29 -0.05 -20.55 6.48
CA TYR A 29 0.62 -20.64 5.18
C TYR A 29 -0.36 -20.71 4.01
N THR A 30 -1.45 -21.47 4.14
CA THR A 30 -2.49 -21.57 3.11
C THR A 30 -3.14 -20.21 2.87
N VAL A 31 -3.48 -19.47 3.93
CA VAL A 31 -4.06 -18.12 3.81
C VAL A 31 -3.12 -17.15 3.07
N PHE A 32 -1.81 -17.24 3.28
CA PHE A 32 -0.86 -16.42 2.52
C PHE A 32 -0.78 -16.86 1.05
N SER A 33 -0.80 -18.17 0.78
CA SER A 33 -0.84 -18.70 -0.58
C SER A 33 -2.09 -18.22 -1.32
N ASP A 34 -3.26 -18.37 -0.70
CA ASP A 34 -4.55 -17.95 -1.25
C ASP A 34 -4.54 -16.44 -1.52
N PHE A 35 -4.00 -15.63 -0.59
CA PHE A 35 -3.87 -14.18 -0.80
C PHE A 35 -3.02 -13.84 -2.04
N VAL A 36 -1.88 -14.51 -2.24
CA VAL A 36 -1.01 -14.24 -3.39
C VAL A 36 -1.71 -14.61 -4.70
N GLU A 37 -2.36 -15.77 -4.73
CA GLU A 37 -3.13 -16.24 -5.90
C GLU A 37 -4.27 -15.27 -6.21
N ASP A 38 -5.17 -15.05 -5.24
CA ASP A 38 -6.42 -14.28 -5.42
C ASP A 38 -6.18 -12.80 -5.72
N VAL A 39 -5.13 -12.19 -5.15
CA VAL A 39 -4.91 -10.74 -5.26
C VAL A 39 -3.91 -10.39 -6.36
N LEU A 40 -2.78 -11.11 -6.44
CA LEU A 40 -1.67 -10.72 -7.32
C LEU A 40 -1.63 -11.48 -8.63
N LEU A 41 -1.90 -12.79 -8.62
CA LEU A 41 -1.79 -13.63 -9.81
C LEU A 41 -3.07 -13.63 -10.64
N GLU A 42 -4.22 -13.85 -10.00
CA GLU A 42 -5.53 -13.90 -10.65
C GLU A 42 -6.29 -12.57 -10.50
N GLY A 43 -6.06 -11.84 -9.41
CA GLY A 43 -6.80 -10.62 -9.07
C GLY A 43 -6.46 -9.39 -9.92
N GLY A 44 -5.30 -9.35 -10.56
CA GLY A 44 -4.87 -8.21 -11.40
C GLY A 44 -4.35 -7.00 -10.62
N VAL A 45 -4.14 -7.10 -9.30
CA VAL A 45 -3.51 -6.03 -8.51
C VAL A 45 -2.03 -5.95 -8.84
N THR A 46 -1.54 -4.76 -9.18
CA THR A 46 -0.12 -4.57 -9.53
C THR A 46 0.75 -4.39 -8.29
N LEU A 47 1.83 -5.17 -8.20
CA LEU A 47 2.84 -5.01 -7.16
C LEU A 47 3.84 -3.91 -7.53
N LEU A 48 4.00 -2.91 -6.67
CA LEU A 48 4.94 -1.80 -6.84
C LEU A 48 6.02 -1.79 -5.74
N ARG A 49 7.18 -1.23 -6.06
CA ARG A 49 8.28 -1.08 -5.11
C ARG A 49 9.06 0.21 -5.30
N LEU A 50 9.71 0.66 -4.23
CA LEU A 50 10.75 1.67 -4.32
C LEU A 50 12.09 1.05 -4.70
N SER A 51 12.90 1.85 -5.38
CA SER A 51 14.32 1.60 -5.64
C SER A 51 15.18 2.24 -4.53
N PRO A 52 16.46 1.84 -4.38
CA PRO A 52 17.35 2.47 -3.42
C PRO A 52 17.48 4.00 -3.56
N PHE A 53 17.36 4.53 -4.79
CA PHE A 53 17.43 5.96 -5.07
C PHE A 53 16.24 6.75 -4.52
N ASP A 54 15.13 6.09 -4.18
CA ASP A 54 13.93 6.75 -3.66
C ASP A 54 14.00 6.99 -2.14
N PHE A 55 14.96 6.39 -1.42
CA PHE A 55 14.99 6.46 0.05
C PHE A 55 15.27 7.85 0.61
N GLY A 56 15.94 8.72 -0.15
CA GLY A 56 16.01 10.14 0.19
C GLY A 56 14.63 10.80 0.24
N SER A 57 13.71 10.39 -0.65
CA SER A 57 12.32 10.85 -0.61
C SER A 57 11.51 10.27 0.56
N VAL A 58 11.83 9.05 0.99
CA VAL A 58 11.23 8.43 2.18
C VAL A 58 11.61 9.21 3.44
N ILE A 59 12.91 9.50 3.63
CA ILE A 59 13.39 10.31 4.76
C ILE A 59 12.72 11.69 4.76
N ASN A 60 12.70 12.37 3.60
CA ASN A 60 12.05 13.67 3.47
C ASN A 60 10.55 13.63 3.81
N ALA A 61 9.85 12.56 3.48
CA ALA A 61 8.44 12.40 3.82
C ALA A 61 8.24 12.15 5.31
N ALA A 62 9.07 11.28 5.92
CA ALA A 62 9.06 10.98 7.35
C ALA A 62 9.28 12.25 8.17
N GLU A 63 10.33 13.03 7.86
CA GLU A 63 10.63 14.28 8.58
C GLU A 63 9.56 15.35 8.38
N ARG A 64 9.07 15.53 7.14
CA ARG A 64 8.09 16.58 6.83
C ARG A 64 6.74 16.35 7.49
N PHE A 65 6.28 15.10 7.49
CA PHE A 65 4.93 14.76 7.94
C PHE A 65 4.92 14.02 9.27
N ASN A 66 6.08 13.81 9.90
CA ASN A 66 6.21 13.01 11.12
C ASN A 66 5.60 11.62 10.96
N LEU A 67 5.98 10.90 9.90
CA LEU A 67 5.56 9.53 9.62
C LEU A 67 6.62 8.55 10.09
N ASP A 68 6.21 7.35 10.48
CA ASP A 68 7.16 6.24 10.64
C ASP A 68 7.65 5.74 9.27
N PHE A 69 8.49 4.71 9.30
CA PHE A 69 9.15 4.24 8.09
C PHE A 69 8.16 3.64 7.09
N ASP A 70 7.20 2.84 7.55
CA ASP A 70 6.22 2.19 6.69
C ASP A 70 5.27 3.20 6.08
N ASP A 71 4.76 4.17 6.84
CA ASP A 71 3.91 5.21 6.28
C ASP A 71 4.68 6.13 5.31
N ALA A 72 5.92 6.49 5.63
CA ALA A 72 6.77 7.27 4.73
C ALA A 72 7.08 6.52 3.42
N TYR A 73 7.24 5.19 3.49
CA TYR A 73 7.41 4.33 2.32
C TYR A 73 6.15 4.33 1.45
N GLN A 74 4.97 4.10 2.05
CA GLN A 74 3.69 4.11 1.33
C GLN A 74 3.40 5.47 0.69
N TYR A 75 3.61 6.55 1.44
CA TYR A 75 3.43 7.91 0.94
C TYR A 75 4.36 8.20 -0.24
N THR A 76 5.63 7.83 -0.13
CA THR A 76 6.62 8.05 -1.19
C THR A 76 6.30 7.25 -2.44
N LEU A 77 5.87 6.00 -2.28
CA LEU A 77 5.43 5.15 -3.38
C LEU A 77 4.21 5.74 -4.08
N ALA A 78 3.17 6.12 -3.31
CA ALA A 78 1.98 6.74 -3.86
C ALA A 78 2.31 8.04 -4.61
N ARG A 79 3.18 8.88 -4.05
CA ARG A 79 3.63 10.11 -4.71
C ARG A 79 4.37 9.83 -6.02
N LYS A 80 5.28 8.86 -6.04
CA LYS A 80 6.09 8.49 -7.21
C LYS A 80 5.24 8.03 -8.39
N TYR A 81 4.19 7.27 -8.11
CA TYR A 81 3.30 6.70 -9.12
C TYR A 81 2.00 7.51 -9.31
N ASN A 82 1.89 8.70 -8.71
CA ASN A 82 0.72 9.57 -8.76
C ASN A 82 -0.60 8.85 -8.35
N LEU A 83 -0.53 8.08 -7.27
CA LEU A 83 -1.63 7.27 -6.75
C LEU A 83 -2.34 7.96 -5.58
N LYS A 84 -3.55 7.46 -5.27
CA LYS A 84 -4.24 7.73 -4.00
C LYS A 84 -3.92 6.62 -3.00
N ILE A 85 -3.84 6.98 -1.73
CA ILE A 85 -3.65 6.01 -0.64
C ILE A 85 -5.02 5.58 -0.15
N VAL A 86 -5.30 4.27 -0.16
CA VAL A 86 -6.47 3.69 0.49
C VAL A 86 -6.03 3.06 1.80
N SER A 87 -6.40 3.65 2.93
CA SER A 87 -5.92 3.21 4.25
C SER A 87 -6.90 3.55 5.37
N PHE A 88 -6.86 2.75 6.43
CA PHE A 88 -7.50 3.07 7.71
C PHE A 88 -6.60 3.84 8.66
N ASP A 89 -5.33 4.05 8.31
CA ASP A 89 -4.39 4.82 9.11
C ASP A 89 -4.61 6.33 8.93
N SER A 90 -4.91 7.04 10.02
CA SER A 90 -5.13 8.50 10.01
C SER A 90 -3.86 9.31 9.86
N ASP A 91 -2.70 8.70 10.01
CA ASP A 91 -1.45 9.42 9.86
C ASP A 91 -1.28 9.98 8.45
N PHE A 92 -1.91 9.41 7.43
CA PHE A 92 -1.93 9.99 6.09
C PHE A 92 -2.75 11.30 5.98
N ASP A 93 -3.66 11.59 6.90
CA ASP A 93 -4.53 12.79 6.87
C ASP A 93 -3.70 14.09 6.98
N LYS A 94 -2.51 14.03 7.57
CA LYS A 94 -1.58 15.17 7.68
C LYS A 94 -0.71 15.39 6.43
N THR A 95 -0.82 14.51 5.42
CA THR A 95 0.01 14.55 4.20
C THR A 95 -0.71 15.25 3.04
N TYR A 96 0.04 15.67 2.01
CA TYR A 96 -0.58 16.30 0.83
C TYR A 96 -1.45 15.35 0.01
N ILE A 97 -1.16 14.05 0.02
CA ILE A 97 -1.96 13.05 -0.71
C ILE A 97 -3.24 12.75 0.04
N GLY A 98 -3.20 12.80 1.39
CA GLY A 98 -4.28 12.34 2.25
C GLY A 98 -4.50 10.82 2.12
N ARG A 99 -5.62 10.35 2.65
CA ARG A 99 -6.13 9.00 2.39
C ARG A 99 -7.57 9.01 1.90
N LEU A 100 -7.94 7.92 1.26
CA LEU A 100 -9.31 7.49 1.09
C LEU A 100 -9.58 6.33 2.05
N LEU A 101 -10.72 6.36 2.73
CA LEU A 101 -11.20 5.16 3.42
C LEU A 101 -11.63 4.12 2.38
N PRO A 102 -11.48 2.82 2.64
CA PRO A 102 -11.89 1.77 1.69
C PRO A 102 -13.35 1.91 1.20
N ALA A 103 -14.27 2.31 2.07
CA ALA A 103 -15.66 2.57 1.70
C ALA A 103 -15.85 3.70 0.68
N GLN A 104 -14.91 4.65 0.62
CA GLN A 104 -14.90 5.75 -0.36
C GLN A 104 -14.28 5.32 -1.68
N ALA A 105 -13.29 4.43 -1.66
CA ALA A 105 -12.67 3.87 -2.85
C ALA A 105 -13.67 3.05 -3.68
N LEU A 106 -14.59 2.33 -3.04
CA LEU A 106 -15.64 1.54 -3.71
C LEU A 106 -16.69 2.39 -4.47
N ARG A 107 -16.67 3.71 -4.31
CA ARG A 107 -17.65 4.64 -4.92
C ARG A 107 -17.05 5.45 -6.08
N ARG A 108 -15.81 5.19 -6.46
CA ARG A 108 -15.08 5.85 -7.55
C ARG A 108 -14.84 4.88 -8.69
#